data_AF-A0A429BT37-F1
#
_entry.id   AF-A0A429BT37-F1
#
_cell.length_a   1.000
_cell.length_b   1.000
_cell.length_c   1.000
_cell.angle_alpha   90.00
_cell.angle_beta   90.00
_cell.angle_gamma   90.00
#
_symmetry.space_group_name_H-M   'P 1'
#
loop_
_entity.id
_entity.type
_entity.pdbx_description
1 polymer ?
#
loop_
_entity_poly.entity_id
_entity_poly.type
_entity_poly.pdbx_seq_one_letter_code
_entity_poly.pdbx_strand_id
1 'polypeptide(L)'
;MTTGDESAKLAQLNEDYDELLAQMGDQIGPYPDAGIDGFLSHFIISLEILQGPAAGQSVMFTMPPAVQTVSRSAPFRYRSGGDHSVQIPLPASCTLPSTIRESDFINRPEGFFQEGRETVWMQILNLDARAEVDALGPVRIILGETLKREYPDVFQPSLGVAQSLGPRRGGFPAKLFFNPYALIETPAGAFRAIHGTLAYGRITSFPPIGTPVSICDCIPLESVEEVRRTGSLRSVDESIEPFARLVALSHPIDVAMQISGEEAFLHVERRIELAGSSPRQG
;
A
#
# COMPACT_ATOMS: atom_id res chain seq x y z
N MET A 1 -52.46 -21.79 1.58
CA MET A 1 -52.22 -20.36 1.82
C MET A 1 -51.23 -20.26 2.97
N THR A 2 -49.91 -20.24 2.69
CA THR A 2 -48.85 -20.13 3.73
C THR A 2 -47.47 -19.72 3.18
N THR A 3 -47.30 -19.41 1.89
CA THR A 3 -45.97 -19.19 1.27
C THR A 3 -45.46 -17.74 1.35
N GLY A 4 -46.35 -16.76 1.53
CA GLY A 4 -45.96 -15.34 1.62
C GLY A 4 -45.33 -14.96 2.96
N ASP A 5 -45.70 -15.66 4.04
CA ASP A 5 -45.26 -15.36 5.41
C ASP A 5 -43.86 -15.94 5.72
N GLU A 6 -43.44 -17.01 5.04
CA GLU A 6 -42.10 -17.60 5.18
C GLU A 6 -41.03 -16.85 4.38
N SER A 7 -41.33 -16.34 3.18
CA SER A 7 -40.36 -15.57 2.38
C SER A 7 -40.05 -14.20 3.00
N ALA A 8 -41.03 -13.58 3.66
CA ALA A 8 -40.82 -12.33 4.39
C ALA A 8 -40.01 -12.56 5.67
N LYS A 9 -40.28 -13.67 6.40
CA LYS A 9 -39.47 -14.09 7.54
C LYS A 9 -38.02 -14.41 7.15
N LEU A 10 -37.76 -14.95 5.94
CA LEU A 10 -36.40 -15.23 5.45
C LEU A 10 -35.64 -13.98 4.97
N ALA A 11 -36.33 -13.02 4.36
CA ALA A 11 -35.74 -11.74 3.98
C ALA A 11 -35.38 -10.90 5.22
N GLN A 12 -36.27 -10.89 6.22
CA GLN A 12 -36.04 -10.22 7.50
C GLN A 12 -34.91 -10.88 8.30
N LEU A 13 -34.82 -12.23 8.32
CA LEU A 13 -33.70 -12.93 8.99
C LEU A 13 -32.34 -12.69 8.33
N ASN A 14 -32.27 -12.51 7.00
CA ASN A 14 -31.02 -12.16 6.32
C ASN A 14 -30.62 -10.69 6.59
N GLU A 15 -31.60 -9.77 6.64
CA GLU A 15 -31.35 -8.38 7.07
C GLU A 15 -30.89 -8.31 8.53
N ASP A 16 -31.49 -9.10 9.43
CA ASP A 16 -31.12 -9.17 10.85
C ASP A 16 -29.76 -9.87 11.08
N TYR A 17 -29.34 -10.82 10.21
CA TYR A 17 -28.01 -11.46 10.25
C TYR A 17 -26.90 -10.52 9.73
N ASP A 18 -27.19 -9.75 8.67
CA ASP A 18 -26.31 -8.69 8.19
C ASP A 18 -26.19 -7.53 9.20
N GLU A 19 -27.24 -7.28 10.01
CA GLU A 19 -27.21 -6.32 11.12
C GLU A 19 -26.53 -6.89 12.39
N LEU A 20 -26.64 -8.19 12.67
CA LEU A 20 -25.92 -8.87 13.76
C LEU A 20 -24.40 -8.93 13.49
N LEU A 21 -23.97 -9.17 12.24
CA LEU A 21 -22.58 -8.99 11.78
C LEU A 21 -22.11 -7.52 11.86
N ALA A 22 -23.05 -6.58 11.74
CA ALA A 22 -22.81 -5.14 11.96
C ALA A 22 -22.74 -4.75 13.45
N GLN A 23 -23.10 -5.63 14.40
CA GLN A 23 -23.07 -5.38 15.85
C GLN A 23 -22.00 -6.17 16.63
N MET A 24 -21.31 -7.16 16.02
CA MET A 24 -20.30 -8.01 16.69
C MET A 24 -18.91 -7.35 16.92
N GLY A 25 -18.88 -6.06 17.26
CA GLY A 25 -17.86 -5.58 18.22
C GLY A 25 -16.83 -4.54 17.76
N ASP A 26 -16.82 -4.09 16.50
CA ASP A 26 -15.94 -2.99 16.10
C ASP A 26 -16.71 -1.68 16.09
N GLN A 27 -16.21 -0.67 16.80
CA GLN A 27 -16.73 0.69 16.63
C GLN A 27 -16.52 1.12 15.18
N ILE A 28 -17.63 1.16 14.44
CA ILE A 28 -17.74 1.63 13.08
C ILE A 28 -17.91 3.15 13.11
N GLY A 29 -16.85 3.87 12.74
CA GLY A 29 -16.85 5.31 12.59
C GLY A 29 -16.95 5.75 11.13
N PRO A 30 -17.28 7.03 10.87
CA PRO A 30 -17.07 7.62 9.55
C PRO A 30 -15.58 7.55 9.18
N TYR A 31 -15.27 7.62 7.88
CA TYR A 31 -13.89 7.88 7.50
C TYR A 31 -13.44 9.24 8.08
N PRO A 32 -12.16 9.36 8.45
CA PRO A 32 -11.62 10.65 8.86
C PRO A 32 -11.61 11.65 7.68
N ASP A 33 -11.68 12.95 7.98
CA ASP A 33 -11.56 14.05 7.00
C ASP A 33 -10.19 14.11 6.37
N ALA A 34 -10.05 14.57 5.12
CA ALA A 34 -8.79 14.65 4.38
C ALA A 34 -7.57 15.04 5.25
N GLY A 35 -6.46 14.33 5.12
CA GLY A 35 -5.32 14.54 5.99
C GLY A 35 -4.07 13.79 5.56
N ILE A 36 -3.02 13.96 6.35
CA ILE A 36 -1.76 13.24 6.21
C ILE A 36 -1.53 12.50 7.52
N ASP A 37 -1.34 11.19 7.42
CA ASP A 37 -1.08 10.31 8.55
C ASP A 37 0.37 9.85 8.52
N GLY A 38 0.97 9.73 9.71
CA GLY A 38 2.29 9.14 9.91
C GLY A 38 2.20 7.94 10.84
N PHE A 39 2.88 6.84 10.50
CA PHE A 39 2.88 5.63 11.32
C PHE A 39 4.21 4.89 11.22
N LEU A 40 4.50 4.11 12.26
CA LEU A 40 5.58 3.12 12.23
C LEU A 40 5.05 1.84 11.59
N SER A 41 5.86 1.27 10.69
CA SER A 41 5.58 -0.01 10.06
C SER A 41 6.89 -0.74 9.78
N HIS A 42 6.81 -2.05 9.63
CA HIS A 42 7.97 -2.87 9.28
C HIS A 42 7.62 -3.90 8.21
N PHE A 43 8.63 -4.54 7.65
CA PHE A 43 8.43 -5.59 6.64
C PHE A 43 8.95 -6.92 7.16
N ILE A 44 8.16 -7.97 6.94
CA ILE A 44 8.57 -9.36 7.11
C ILE A 44 8.55 -9.97 5.72
N ILE A 45 9.72 -10.36 5.21
CA ILE A 45 9.92 -10.72 3.81
C ILE A 45 10.51 -12.12 3.73
N SER A 46 9.93 -12.95 2.85
CA SER A 46 10.56 -14.14 2.32
C SER A 46 10.87 -13.92 0.84
N LEU A 47 12.14 -13.93 0.50
CA LEU A 47 12.66 -13.74 -0.86
C LEU A 47 13.21 -15.07 -1.39
N GLU A 48 12.93 -15.41 -2.64
CA GLU A 48 13.62 -16.47 -3.36
C GLU A 48 14.50 -15.86 -4.45
N ILE A 49 15.79 -16.18 -4.44
CA ILE A 49 16.75 -15.71 -5.44
C ILE A 49 16.65 -16.62 -6.66
N LEU A 50 16.51 -16.03 -7.84
CA LEU A 50 16.30 -16.77 -9.09
C LEU A 50 17.54 -16.76 -9.99
N GLN A 51 18.44 -15.78 -9.81
CA GLN A 51 19.63 -15.61 -10.63
C GLN A 51 20.93 -15.61 -9.83
N GLY A 52 22.03 -15.93 -10.51
CA GLY A 52 23.38 -15.90 -9.95
C GLY A 52 23.75 -17.10 -9.06
N PRO A 53 24.88 -17.04 -8.33
CA PRO A 53 25.39 -18.17 -7.56
C PRO A 53 24.49 -18.63 -6.41
N ALA A 54 23.59 -17.76 -5.93
CA ALA A 54 22.64 -18.03 -4.88
C ALA A 54 21.25 -18.42 -5.41
N ALA A 55 21.10 -18.67 -6.72
CA ALA A 55 19.83 -19.09 -7.31
C ALA A 55 19.27 -20.35 -6.62
N GLY A 56 17.97 -20.34 -6.36
CA GLY A 56 17.25 -21.39 -5.61
C GLY A 56 17.33 -21.25 -4.09
N GLN A 57 18.07 -20.28 -3.55
CA GLN A 57 18.07 -20.00 -2.11
C GLN A 57 16.88 -19.13 -1.72
N SER A 58 16.33 -19.41 -0.54
CA SER A 58 15.33 -18.56 0.10
C SER A 58 15.92 -17.84 1.31
N VAL A 59 15.69 -16.54 1.39
CA VAL A 59 16.10 -15.69 2.51
C VAL A 59 14.86 -15.11 3.16
N MET A 60 14.70 -15.34 4.45
CA MET A 60 13.66 -14.73 5.26
C MET A 60 14.27 -13.71 6.22
N PHE A 61 13.73 -12.51 6.28
CA PHE A 61 14.22 -11.46 7.15
C PHE A 61 13.10 -10.51 7.59
N THR A 62 13.34 -9.83 8.71
CA THR A 62 12.45 -8.79 9.23
C THR A 62 13.22 -7.47 9.24
N MET A 63 12.66 -6.45 8.62
CA MET A 63 13.23 -5.11 8.66
C MET A 63 12.91 -4.42 9.99
N PRO A 64 13.80 -3.55 10.51
CA PRO A 64 13.46 -2.66 11.61
C PRO A 64 12.27 -1.75 11.25
N PRO A 65 11.47 -1.30 12.24
CA PRO A 65 10.42 -0.33 12.01
C PRO A 65 10.92 0.96 11.37
N ALA A 66 10.22 1.40 10.34
CA ALA A 66 10.44 2.65 9.61
C ALA A 66 9.19 3.52 9.67
N VAL A 67 9.37 4.83 9.58
CA VAL A 67 8.24 5.76 9.46
C VAL A 67 7.74 5.74 8.01
N GLN A 68 6.44 5.57 7.87
CA GLN A 68 5.70 5.76 6.62
C GLN A 68 4.75 6.93 6.78
N THR A 69 4.59 7.71 5.72
CA THR A 69 3.51 8.70 5.64
C THR A 69 2.57 8.43 4.48
N VAL A 70 1.28 8.71 4.70
CA VAL A 70 0.21 8.51 3.73
C VAL A 70 -0.66 9.77 3.72
N SER A 71 -0.91 10.30 2.54
CA SER A 71 -1.95 11.31 2.35
C SER A 71 -3.24 10.66 1.91
N ARG A 72 -4.37 11.20 2.36
CA ARG A 72 -5.70 10.68 2.06
C ARG A 72 -6.69 11.79 1.70
N SER A 73 -7.57 11.49 0.76
CA SER A 73 -8.64 12.39 0.35
C SER A 73 -9.71 12.52 1.44
N ALA A 74 -10.60 13.50 1.29
CA ALA A 74 -11.89 13.46 1.97
C ALA A 74 -12.70 12.26 1.45
N PRO A 75 -13.59 11.67 2.26
CA PRO A 75 -14.49 10.63 1.79
C PRO A 75 -15.44 11.16 0.72
N PHE A 76 -15.68 10.37 -0.31
CA PHE A 76 -16.62 10.70 -1.39
C PHE A 76 -17.40 9.45 -1.84
N ARG A 77 -18.54 9.66 -2.50
CA ARG A 77 -19.35 8.56 -3.06
C ARG A 77 -18.86 8.22 -4.46
N TYR A 78 -18.37 6.99 -4.63
CA TYR A 78 -17.88 6.50 -5.91
C TYR A 78 -19.01 6.33 -6.93
N ARG A 79 -18.75 6.65 -8.20
CA ARG A 79 -19.73 6.57 -9.32
C ARG A 79 -19.09 5.90 -10.53
N SER A 80 -19.64 4.82 -11.07
CA SER A 80 -19.03 4.19 -12.24
C SER A 80 -19.11 5.12 -13.48
N GLY A 81 -18.05 5.17 -14.29
CA GLY A 81 -18.02 5.92 -15.55
C GLY A 81 -17.71 7.41 -15.44
N GLY A 82 -17.30 7.91 -14.26
CA GLY A 82 -16.71 9.24 -14.11
C GLY A 82 -15.18 9.20 -14.18
N ASP A 83 -14.55 10.27 -14.70
CA ASP A 83 -13.12 10.53 -14.50
C ASP A 83 -12.92 11.01 -13.05
N HIS A 84 -12.97 10.07 -12.10
CA HIS A 84 -12.78 10.40 -10.69
C HIS A 84 -11.38 10.94 -10.50
N SER A 85 -11.32 12.15 -9.98
CA SER A 85 -10.13 12.90 -9.69
C SER A 85 -10.34 13.56 -8.34
N VAL A 86 -9.44 13.27 -7.39
CA VAL A 86 -9.53 13.80 -6.03
C VAL A 86 -8.23 14.51 -5.68
N GLN A 87 -8.38 15.64 -4.98
CA GLN A 87 -7.24 16.31 -4.36
C GLN A 87 -6.92 15.66 -3.02
N ILE A 88 -5.64 15.54 -2.73
CA ILE A 88 -5.11 15.10 -1.46
C ILE A 88 -4.17 16.17 -0.88
N PRO A 89 -4.17 16.37 0.44
CA PRO A 89 -3.25 17.32 1.07
C PRO A 89 -1.81 16.82 0.96
N LEU A 90 -0.86 17.71 0.70
CA LEU A 90 0.57 17.36 0.69
C LEU A 90 1.34 18.27 1.66
N PRO A 91 2.40 17.76 2.33
CA PRO A 91 3.38 18.61 3.00
C PRO A 91 3.97 19.62 2.04
N ALA A 92 4.35 20.81 2.52
CA ALA A 92 4.85 21.89 1.66
C ALA A 92 6.10 21.50 0.83
N SER A 93 6.93 20.59 1.35
CA SER A 93 8.14 20.10 0.71
C SER A 93 7.94 18.86 -0.18
N CYS A 94 6.72 18.31 -0.26
CA CYS A 94 6.42 17.13 -1.06
C CYS A 94 6.22 17.53 -2.53
N THR A 95 6.86 16.83 -3.46
CA THR A 95 6.77 17.12 -4.89
C THR A 95 5.91 16.10 -5.64
N LEU A 96 5.36 15.10 -4.96
CA LEU A 96 4.42 14.16 -5.55
C LEU A 96 3.17 14.87 -6.09
N PRO A 97 2.43 14.25 -7.04
CA PRO A 97 1.14 14.78 -7.47
C PRO A 97 0.16 14.91 -6.29
N SER A 98 -0.53 16.05 -6.22
CA SER A 98 -1.61 16.29 -5.24
C SER A 98 -2.97 15.79 -5.70
N THR A 99 -3.03 15.27 -6.93
CA THR A 99 -4.25 14.78 -7.56
C THR A 99 -4.08 13.31 -7.86
N ILE A 100 -5.02 12.49 -7.37
CA ILE A 100 -5.12 11.09 -7.75
C ILE A 100 -6.28 10.97 -8.73
N ARG A 101 -6.06 10.28 -9.85
CA ARG A 101 -7.07 9.91 -10.84
C ARG A 101 -7.30 8.41 -10.84
N GLU A 102 -8.48 7.99 -11.24
CA GLU A 102 -8.79 6.56 -11.35
C GLU A 102 -7.84 5.86 -12.33
N SER A 103 -7.41 6.57 -13.39
CA SER A 103 -6.47 6.08 -14.39
C SER A 103 -5.03 5.99 -13.90
N ASP A 104 -4.70 6.49 -12.71
CA ASP A 104 -3.36 6.40 -12.13
C ASP A 104 -3.11 5.02 -11.49
N PHE A 105 -4.17 4.31 -11.08
CA PHE A 105 -4.05 2.96 -10.51
C PHE A 105 -3.54 1.96 -11.54
N ILE A 106 -2.34 1.44 -11.30
CA ILE A 106 -1.66 0.40 -12.09
C ILE A 106 -2.55 -0.84 -12.31
N ASN A 107 -3.01 -1.44 -11.21
CA ASN A 107 -3.85 -2.61 -11.18
C ASN A 107 -5.16 -2.30 -10.43
N ARG A 108 -6.25 -2.92 -10.89
CA ARG A 108 -7.58 -2.72 -10.30
C ARG A 108 -8.18 -4.09 -10.01
N PRO A 109 -8.34 -4.47 -8.72
CA PRO A 109 -8.94 -5.74 -8.40
C PRO A 109 -10.38 -5.78 -8.93
N GLU A 110 -10.74 -6.87 -9.59
CA GLU A 110 -12.08 -7.06 -10.12
C GLU A 110 -13.13 -6.95 -9.00
N GLY A 111 -14.23 -6.23 -9.27
CA GLY A 111 -15.29 -6.03 -8.27
C GLY A 111 -14.91 -5.15 -7.07
N PHE A 112 -13.70 -4.56 -7.05
CA PHE A 112 -13.31 -3.66 -5.97
C PHE A 112 -14.10 -2.35 -6.02
N PHE A 113 -14.13 -1.67 -7.15
CA PHE A 113 -14.79 -0.38 -7.29
C PHE A 113 -16.31 -0.54 -7.48
N GLN A 114 -17.08 -0.39 -6.40
CA GLN A 114 -18.54 -0.47 -6.45
C GLN A 114 -19.17 0.92 -6.36
N GLU A 115 -20.10 1.20 -7.27
CA GLU A 115 -20.87 2.45 -7.28
C GLU A 115 -21.68 2.64 -5.98
N GLY A 116 -21.83 3.90 -5.58
CA GLY A 116 -22.59 4.31 -4.40
C GLY A 116 -21.87 4.11 -3.08
N ARG A 117 -20.73 3.40 -3.06
CA ARG A 117 -19.93 3.20 -1.85
C ARG A 117 -19.12 4.44 -1.51
N GLU A 118 -19.07 4.75 -0.23
CA GLU A 118 -18.15 5.77 0.26
C GLU A 118 -16.72 5.26 0.16
N THR A 119 -15.84 6.10 -0.37
CA THR A 119 -14.49 5.76 -0.83
C THR A 119 -13.52 6.86 -0.39
N VAL A 120 -12.31 6.45 0.00
CA VAL A 120 -11.17 7.32 0.28
C VAL A 120 -10.00 6.86 -0.58
N TRP A 121 -9.35 7.79 -1.27
CA TRP A 121 -8.13 7.49 -2.02
C TRP A 121 -6.92 7.98 -1.25
N MET A 122 -5.81 7.25 -1.40
CA MET A 122 -4.60 7.41 -0.63
C MET A 122 -3.38 7.39 -1.52
N GLN A 123 -2.33 8.08 -1.08
CA GLN A 123 -0.99 8.01 -1.66
C GLN A 123 0.04 7.87 -0.55
N ILE A 124 0.92 6.87 -0.66
CA ILE A 124 2.10 6.79 0.20
C ILE A 124 3.05 7.91 -0.22
N LEU A 125 3.37 8.81 0.71
CA LEU A 125 4.18 9.98 0.40
C LEU A 125 5.67 9.70 0.54
N ASN A 126 6.09 8.98 1.57
CA ASN A 126 7.46 8.51 1.69
C ASN A 126 7.58 7.31 2.65
N LEU A 127 8.59 6.49 2.39
CA LEU A 127 9.13 5.46 3.26
C LEU A 127 10.56 5.17 2.80
N ASP A 128 11.48 5.06 3.75
CA ASP A 128 12.85 4.61 3.55
C ASP A 128 13.20 3.65 4.70
N ALA A 129 12.97 2.36 4.47
CA ALA A 129 13.31 1.30 5.43
C ALA A 129 14.68 0.73 5.07
N ARG A 130 15.52 0.49 6.09
CA ARG A 130 16.89 0.00 5.94
C ARG A 130 17.15 -1.12 6.94
N ALA A 131 17.83 -2.17 6.51
CA ALA A 131 18.22 -3.30 7.33
C ALA A 131 19.57 -3.86 6.88
N GLU A 132 20.35 -4.40 7.81
CA GLU A 132 21.45 -5.32 7.50
C GLU A 132 20.90 -6.74 7.58
N VAL A 133 20.97 -7.48 6.47
CA VAL A 133 20.46 -8.85 6.37
C VAL A 133 21.62 -9.79 6.17
N ASP A 134 21.90 -10.69 7.11
CA ASP A 134 23.11 -11.54 7.11
C ASP A 134 23.38 -12.26 5.77
N ALA A 135 22.32 -12.71 5.08
CA ALA A 135 22.44 -13.45 3.81
C ALA A 135 22.48 -12.56 2.55
N LEU A 136 22.08 -11.29 2.64
CA LEU A 136 21.95 -10.38 1.49
C LEU A 136 22.82 -9.13 1.62
N GLY A 137 23.35 -8.83 2.80
CA GLY A 137 23.96 -7.55 3.13
C GLY A 137 22.93 -6.43 3.36
N PRO A 138 23.30 -5.16 3.13
CA PRO A 138 22.40 -4.02 3.33
C PRO A 138 21.21 -4.07 2.36
N VAL A 139 20.00 -4.04 2.91
CA VAL A 139 18.75 -3.97 2.16
C VAL A 139 18.05 -2.66 2.46
N ARG A 140 17.54 -1.99 1.42
CA ARG A 140 16.76 -0.76 1.54
C ARG A 140 15.49 -0.85 0.72
N ILE A 141 14.36 -0.46 1.29
CA ILE A 141 13.06 -0.39 0.60
C ILE A 141 12.63 1.07 0.56
N ILE A 142 12.36 1.59 -0.64
CA ILE A 142 11.99 2.99 -0.87
C ILE A 142 10.72 3.12 -1.70
N LEU A 143 9.88 4.08 -1.32
CA LEU A 143 8.64 4.45 -2.02
C LEU A 143 8.42 5.96 -1.96
N GLY A 144 7.52 6.48 -2.80
CA GLY A 144 7.08 7.87 -2.73
C GLY A 144 8.17 8.88 -3.11
N GLU A 145 8.31 9.96 -2.33
CA GLU A 145 9.21 11.08 -2.58
C GLU A 145 10.68 10.64 -2.67
N THR A 146 11.11 9.72 -1.79
CA THR A 146 12.47 9.16 -1.82
C THR A 146 12.74 8.45 -3.13
N LEU A 147 11.79 7.61 -3.57
CA LEU A 147 11.89 6.91 -4.84
C LEU A 147 11.91 7.90 -6.02
N LYS A 148 11.00 8.87 -6.03
CA LYS A 148 10.92 9.89 -7.08
C LYS A 148 12.22 10.69 -7.20
N ARG A 149 12.86 11.01 -6.08
CA ARG A 149 14.11 11.78 -6.04
C ARG A 149 15.29 10.98 -6.58
N GLU A 150 15.42 9.70 -6.22
CA GLU A 150 16.59 8.88 -6.57
C GLU A 150 16.45 8.16 -7.91
N TYR A 151 15.22 7.83 -8.31
CA TYR A 151 14.89 7.11 -9.55
C TYR A 151 13.72 7.77 -10.29
N PRO A 152 13.82 9.05 -10.67
CA PRO A 152 12.72 9.82 -11.25
C PRO A 152 12.19 9.23 -12.56
N ASP A 153 13.05 8.55 -13.32
CA ASP A 153 12.77 8.04 -14.66
C ASP A 153 11.93 6.76 -14.65
N VAL A 154 11.92 6.02 -13.53
CA VAL A 154 11.11 4.81 -13.35
C VAL A 154 10.05 4.96 -12.26
N PHE A 155 9.88 6.16 -11.71
CA PHE A 155 8.94 6.42 -10.63
C PHE A 155 7.48 6.27 -11.08
N GLN A 156 6.68 5.65 -10.22
CA GLN A 156 5.22 5.73 -10.23
C GLN A 156 4.71 5.98 -8.81
N PRO A 157 3.57 6.67 -8.63
CA PRO A 157 2.99 6.89 -7.31
C PRO A 157 2.49 5.57 -6.72
N SER A 158 2.71 5.40 -5.41
CA SER A 158 2.14 4.30 -4.64
C SER A 158 0.75 4.69 -4.14
N LEU A 159 -0.29 4.12 -4.74
CA LEU A 159 -1.68 4.54 -4.52
C LEU A 159 -2.46 3.48 -3.75
N GLY A 160 -3.47 3.92 -2.98
CA GLY A 160 -4.37 3.03 -2.27
C GLY A 160 -5.81 3.52 -2.27
N VAL A 161 -6.73 2.61 -2.00
CA VAL A 161 -8.18 2.89 -1.92
C VAL A 161 -8.78 2.11 -0.78
N ALA A 162 -9.57 2.78 0.06
CA ALA A 162 -10.53 2.13 0.93
C ALA A 162 -11.95 2.40 0.47
N GLN A 163 -12.78 1.36 0.48
CA GLN A 163 -14.19 1.44 0.13
C GLN A 163 -15.04 0.75 1.18
N SER A 164 -16.08 1.46 1.63
CA SER A 164 -17.03 0.98 2.64
C SER A 164 -17.72 -0.31 2.20
N LEU A 165 -17.87 -1.27 3.12
CA LEU A 165 -18.54 -2.54 2.85
C LEU A 165 -20.07 -2.40 2.84
N GLY A 166 -20.63 -1.38 3.51
CA GLY A 166 -22.06 -1.10 3.59
C GLY A 166 -22.54 -0.06 2.57
N PRO A 167 -23.71 -0.23 1.90
CA PRO A 167 -24.14 0.73 0.88
C PRO A 167 -24.80 1.95 1.53
N ARG A 168 -25.43 1.74 2.70
CA ARG A 168 -26.22 2.74 3.45
C ARG A 168 -25.44 3.45 4.56
N ARG A 169 -24.40 2.83 5.11
CA ARG A 169 -23.51 3.43 6.13
C ARG A 169 -22.13 3.62 5.51
N GLY A 170 -21.71 4.88 5.37
CA GLY A 170 -20.35 5.23 4.95
C GLY A 170 -19.31 4.90 6.03
N GLY A 171 -18.03 5.02 5.70
CA GLY A 171 -16.94 4.72 6.61
C GLY A 171 -16.63 3.24 6.75
N PHE A 172 -16.35 2.83 7.98
CA PHE A 172 -15.97 1.47 8.30
C PHE A 172 -17.19 0.53 8.45
N PRO A 173 -17.01 -0.80 8.45
CA PRO A 173 -15.82 -1.48 7.97
C PRO A 173 -15.62 -1.23 6.47
N ALA A 174 -14.36 -1.27 6.06
CA ALA A 174 -13.97 -1.07 4.67
C ALA A 174 -13.12 -2.24 4.17
N LYS A 175 -13.13 -2.44 2.86
CA LYS A 175 -12.05 -3.16 2.16
C LYS A 175 -11.01 -2.14 1.72
N LEU A 176 -9.75 -2.52 1.75
CA LEU A 176 -8.63 -1.64 1.41
C LEU A 176 -7.66 -2.37 0.49
N PHE A 177 -7.19 -1.70 -0.56
CA PHE A 177 -6.04 -2.18 -1.33
C PHE A 177 -5.02 -1.08 -1.58
N PHE A 178 -3.77 -1.49 -1.79
CA PHE A 178 -2.70 -0.64 -2.28
C PHE A 178 -2.04 -1.24 -3.52
N ASN A 179 -1.63 -0.35 -4.43
CA ASN A 179 -0.70 -0.59 -5.52
C ASN A 179 0.65 0.02 -5.10
N PRO A 180 1.43 -0.67 -4.25
CA PRO A 180 2.76 -0.20 -3.94
C PRO A 180 3.61 -0.22 -5.20
N TYR A 181 4.35 0.87 -5.41
CA TYR A 181 5.43 0.92 -6.36
C TYR A 181 6.70 1.23 -5.59
N ALA A 182 7.45 0.17 -5.28
CA ALA A 182 8.64 0.22 -4.45
C ALA A 182 9.88 -0.16 -5.26
N LEU A 183 11.03 0.36 -4.84
CA LEU A 183 12.31 -0.28 -5.16
C LEU A 183 12.89 -0.92 -3.91
N ILE A 184 13.46 -2.10 -4.10
CA ILE A 184 14.29 -2.82 -3.12
C ILE A 184 15.73 -2.74 -3.62
N GLU A 185 16.57 -2.05 -2.87
CA GLU A 185 18.01 -1.96 -3.12
C GLU A 185 18.74 -2.99 -2.27
N THR A 186 19.70 -3.67 -2.89
CA THR A 186 20.59 -4.65 -2.27
C THR A 186 22.00 -4.49 -2.87
N PRO A 187 23.04 -5.17 -2.37
CA PRO A 187 24.35 -5.17 -3.01
C PRO A 187 24.35 -5.74 -4.44
N ALA A 188 23.34 -6.54 -4.80
CA ALA A 188 23.18 -7.07 -6.15
C ALA A 188 22.56 -6.07 -7.13
N GLY A 189 21.98 -4.97 -6.66
CA GLY A 189 21.34 -3.96 -7.48
C GLY A 189 20.05 -3.40 -6.88
N ALA A 190 19.36 -2.56 -7.67
CA ALA A 190 18.06 -2.01 -7.35
C ALA A 190 16.98 -2.70 -8.20
N PHE A 191 15.93 -3.16 -7.52
CA PHE A 191 14.89 -3.97 -8.14
C PHE A 191 13.52 -3.39 -7.86
N ARG A 192 12.71 -3.31 -8.91
CA ARG A 192 11.32 -2.93 -8.82
C ARG A 192 10.49 -4.04 -8.21
N ALA A 193 9.70 -3.69 -7.20
CA ALA A 193 8.68 -4.52 -6.61
C ALA A 193 7.31 -3.86 -6.81
N ILE A 194 6.50 -4.42 -7.71
CA ILE A 194 5.12 -4.00 -7.95
C ILE A 194 4.17 -5.14 -7.65
N HIS A 195 3.16 -4.87 -6.83
CA HIS A 195 2.09 -5.83 -6.55
C HIS A 195 0.76 -5.24 -6.96
N GLY A 196 -0.06 -6.03 -7.64
CA GLY A 196 -1.32 -5.54 -8.20
C GLY A 196 -2.42 -5.30 -7.18
N THR A 197 -2.35 -5.94 -6.01
CA THR A 197 -3.36 -5.74 -4.96
C THR A 197 -2.83 -6.19 -3.61
N LEU A 198 -2.27 -5.27 -2.82
CA LEU A 198 -2.11 -5.52 -1.38
C LEU A 198 -3.48 -5.40 -0.71
N ALA A 199 -4.28 -6.47 -0.73
CA ALA A 199 -5.61 -6.48 -0.12
C ALA A 199 -5.46 -6.60 1.40
N TYR A 200 -5.77 -5.52 2.09
CA TYR A 200 -6.18 -5.62 3.47
C TYR A 200 -7.58 -6.25 3.43
N GLY A 201 -7.85 -7.20 4.32
CA GLY A 201 -9.20 -7.71 4.51
C GLY A 201 -10.15 -6.61 5.02
N ARG A 202 -11.07 -7.00 5.88
CA ARG A 202 -11.90 -6.04 6.62
C ARG A 202 -11.01 -5.15 7.49
N ILE A 203 -11.02 -3.84 7.26
CA ILE A 203 -10.42 -2.84 8.16
C ILE A 203 -11.51 -2.05 8.89
N THR A 204 -11.20 -1.60 10.10
CA THR A 204 -12.16 -0.94 11.01
C THR A 204 -11.70 0.44 11.48
N SER A 205 -10.47 0.83 11.14
CA SER A 205 -9.89 2.15 11.44
C SER A 205 -8.85 2.56 10.41
N PHE A 206 -8.51 3.85 10.42
CA PHE A 206 -7.37 4.41 9.69
C PHE A 206 -6.42 5.11 10.67
N PRO A 207 -5.09 4.83 10.63
CA PRO A 207 -4.45 3.74 9.88
C PRO A 207 -4.92 2.34 10.37
N PRO A 208 -4.85 1.29 9.54
CA PRO A 208 -5.29 -0.06 9.90
C PRO A 208 -4.25 -0.80 10.77
N ILE A 209 -4.02 -0.28 11.99
CA ILE A 209 -3.05 -0.82 12.95
C ILE A 209 -3.34 -2.29 13.25
N GLY A 210 -2.30 -3.12 13.26
CA GLY A 210 -2.41 -4.54 13.59
C GLY A 210 -3.12 -5.41 12.55
N THR A 211 -3.59 -4.84 11.43
CA THR A 211 -4.08 -5.60 10.28
C THR A 211 -2.90 -5.89 9.35
N PRO A 212 -2.37 -7.13 9.29
CA PRO A 212 -1.28 -7.43 8.38
C PRO A 212 -1.78 -7.37 6.94
N VAL A 213 -0.97 -6.79 6.07
CA VAL A 213 -1.10 -7.01 4.64
C VAL A 213 -0.41 -8.31 4.31
N SER A 214 -1.01 -9.12 3.44
CA SER A 214 -0.30 -10.24 2.83
C SER A 214 -0.41 -10.16 1.32
N ILE A 215 0.64 -10.59 0.65
CA ILE A 215 0.59 -10.82 -0.80
C ILE A 215 -0.11 -12.16 -1.04
N CYS A 216 -0.95 -12.21 -2.08
CA CYS A 216 -1.59 -13.45 -2.50
C CYS A 216 -0.77 -14.21 -3.54
N ASP A 217 0.09 -13.48 -4.26
CA ASP A 217 0.93 -13.98 -5.35
C ASP A 217 2.39 -13.54 -5.15
N CYS A 218 3.32 -14.26 -5.76
CA CYS A 218 4.73 -13.89 -5.73
C CYS A 218 4.96 -12.55 -6.47
N ILE A 219 5.73 -11.64 -5.87
CA ILE A 219 6.13 -10.38 -6.52
C ILE A 219 7.48 -10.58 -7.21
N PRO A 220 7.58 -10.48 -8.54
CA PRO A 220 8.87 -10.49 -9.21
C PRO A 220 9.67 -9.23 -8.89
N LEU A 221 10.98 -9.39 -8.70
CA LEU A 221 11.94 -8.31 -8.53
C LEU A 221 12.67 -8.06 -9.85
N GLU A 222 12.18 -7.10 -10.62
CA GLU A 222 12.75 -6.75 -11.93
C GLU A 222 13.87 -5.74 -11.77
N SER A 223 15.01 -5.94 -12.44
CA SER A 223 16.11 -4.97 -12.41
C SER A 223 15.63 -3.62 -12.94
N VAL A 224 15.98 -2.53 -12.25
CA VAL A 224 15.69 -1.16 -12.71
C VAL A 224 16.28 -0.90 -14.09
N GLU A 225 17.43 -1.49 -14.42
CA GLU A 225 18.06 -1.35 -15.74
C GLU A 225 17.21 -1.98 -16.85
N GLU A 226 16.61 -3.14 -16.57
CA GLU A 226 15.72 -3.84 -17.50
C GLU A 226 14.37 -3.13 -17.65
N VAL A 227 13.82 -2.59 -16.55
CA VAL A 227 12.63 -1.74 -16.55
C VAL A 227 12.85 -0.51 -17.44
N ARG A 228 14.03 0.12 -17.36
CA ARG A 228 14.41 1.24 -18.24
C ARG A 228 14.50 0.81 -19.69
N ARG A 229 15.17 -0.32 -19.96
CA ARG A 229 15.40 -0.84 -21.31
C ARG A 229 14.11 -1.16 -22.05
N THR A 230 13.13 -1.73 -21.33
CA THR A 230 11.83 -2.14 -21.88
C THR A 230 10.79 -1.01 -21.85
N GLY A 231 10.97 -0.01 -20.99
CA GLY A 231 9.97 1.03 -20.75
C GLY A 231 8.72 0.53 -20.02
N SER A 232 8.75 -0.68 -19.47
CA SER A 232 7.63 -1.26 -18.75
C SER A 232 7.51 -0.62 -17.36
N LEU A 233 6.86 0.54 -17.25
CA LEU A 233 6.75 1.27 -15.98
C LEU A 233 5.51 0.91 -15.16
N ARG A 234 4.45 0.44 -15.80
CA ARG A 234 3.12 0.33 -15.18
C ARG A 234 2.66 -1.10 -14.91
N SER A 235 3.43 -2.11 -15.28
CA SER A 235 3.06 -3.51 -15.08
C SER A 235 4.32 -4.38 -15.03
N VAL A 236 4.18 -5.60 -14.50
CA VAL A 236 5.23 -6.61 -14.61
C VAL A 236 5.40 -6.93 -16.09
N ASP A 237 6.64 -7.00 -16.56
CA ASP A 237 6.98 -7.42 -17.92
C ASP A 237 7.47 -8.86 -17.88
N GLU A 238 6.69 -9.78 -18.45
CA GLU A 238 7.04 -11.21 -18.52
C GLU A 238 8.31 -11.49 -19.33
N SER A 239 8.78 -10.54 -20.13
CA SER A 239 10.04 -10.65 -20.86
C SER A 239 11.28 -10.32 -20.02
N ILE A 240 11.11 -9.66 -18.87
CA ILE A 240 12.19 -9.40 -17.93
C ILE A 240 12.34 -10.64 -17.03
N GLU A 241 13.49 -11.29 -17.11
CA GLU A 241 13.81 -12.35 -16.17
C GLU A 241 14.06 -11.72 -14.78
N PRO A 242 13.26 -12.05 -13.75
CA PRO A 242 13.39 -11.44 -12.43
C PRO A 242 14.65 -11.94 -11.72
N PHE A 243 15.34 -11.06 -11.00
CA PHE A 243 16.50 -11.42 -10.19
C PHE A 243 16.11 -12.35 -9.03
N ALA A 244 14.97 -12.03 -8.42
CA ALA A 244 14.40 -12.72 -7.29
C ALA A 244 12.88 -12.54 -7.30
N ARG A 245 12.18 -13.21 -6.38
CA ARG A 245 10.76 -12.95 -6.13
C ARG A 245 10.46 -12.91 -4.64
N LEU A 246 9.59 -12.00 -4.22
CA LEU A 246 9.02 -12.04 -2.88
C LEU A 246 7.97 -13.15 -2.88
N VAL A 247 8.22 -14.21 -2.11
CA VAL A 247 7.33 -15.36 -1.94
C VAL A 247 6.30 -15.08 -0.84
N ALA A 248 6.71 -14.33 0.18
CA ALA A 248 5.82 -13.83 1.20
C ALA A 248 6.25 -12.42 1.60
N LEU A 249 5.28 -11.55 1.84
CA LEU A 249 5.46 -10.20 2.32
C LEU A 249 4.35 -9.90 3.32
N SER A 250 4.74 -9.56 4.53
CA SER A 250 3.85 -8.90 5.49
C SER A 250 4.34 -7.49 5.75
N HIS A 251 3.42 -6.53 5.76
CA HIS A 251 3.68 -5.12 6.08
C HIS A 251 2.78 -4.67 7.23
N PRO A 252 3.12 -5.01 8.49
CA PRO A 252 2.34 -4.57 9.63
C PRO A 252 2.50 -3.08 9.88
N ILE A 253 1.38 -2.40 10.16
CA ILE A 253 1.39 -1.08 10.76
C ILE A 253 1.40 -1.27 12.28
N ASP A 254 2.48 -0.85 12.91
CA ASP A 254 2.75 -1.07 14.33
C ASP A 254 1.99 -0.08 15.20
N VAL A 255 2.09 1.21 14.88
CA VAL A 255 1.49 2.28 15.68
C VAL A 255 1.39 3.59 14.89
N ALA A 256 0.33 4.35 15.11
CA ALA A 256 0.23 5.74 14.64
C ALA A 256 1.19 6.64 15.41
N MET A 257 1.87 7.55 14.72
CA MET A 257 2.78 8.48 15.40
C MET A 257 2.00 9.53 16.18
N GLN A 258 2.51 9.94 17.34
CA GLN A 258 1.95 11.03 18.16
C GLN A 258 2.46 12.42 17.72
N ILE A 259 2.61 12.61 16.41
CA ILE A 259 3.01 13.88 15.77
C ILE A 259 2.14 14.08 14.53
N SER A 260 2.12 15.30 13.99
CA SER A 260 1.38 15.56 12.75
C SER A 260 1.96 14.79 11.56
N GLY A 261 1.15 14.55 10.53
CA GLY A 261 1.62 13.91 9.29
C GLY A 261 2.72 14.71 8.57
N GLU A 262 2.69 16.04 8.68
CA GLU A 262 3.76 16.91 8.15
C GLU A 262 5.07 16.73 8.93
N GLU A 263 5.02 16.69 10.25
CA GLU A 263 6.20 16.41 11.08
C GLU A 263 6.75 14.99 10.85
N ALA A 264 5.86 14.00 10.65
CA ALA A 264 6.25 12.63 10.29
C ALA A 264 6.93 12.58 8.92
N PHE A 265 6.43 13.32 7.94
CA PHE A 265 7.04 13.40 6.61
C PHE A 265 8.45 13.98 6.71
N LEU A 266 8.60 15.11 7.42
CA LEU A 266 9.89 15.75 7.66
C LEU A 266 10.83 14.89 8.53
N HIS A 267 10.30 14.01 9.37
CA HIS A 267 11.12 13.06 10.11
C HIS A 267 11.80 12.05 9.17
N VAL A 268 11.06 11.52 8.19
CA VAL A 268 11.63 10.63 7.17
C VAL A 268 12.69 11.37 6.35
N GLU A 269 12.39 12.57 5.83
CA GLU A 269 13.33 13.33 5.01
C GLU A 269 14.63 13.64 5.77
N ARG A 270 14.55 14.08 7.03
CA ARG A 270 15.75 14.30 7.87
C ARG A 270 16.57 13.03 8.08
N ARG A 271 15.93 11.87 8.25
CA ARG A 271 16.67 10.60 8.39
C ARG A 271 17.42 10.24 7.11
N ILE A 272 16.83 10.53 5.95
CA ILE A 272 17.47 10.30 4.64
C ILE A 272 18.67 11.21 4.48
N GLU A 273 18.54 12.51 4.79
CA GLU A 273 19.64 13.47 4.74
C GLU A 273 20.81 13.04 5.64
N LEU A 274 20.52 12.59 6.87
CA LEU A 274 21.54 12.12 7.80
C LEU A 274 22.23 10.85 7.29
N ALA A 275 21.49 9.91 6.71
CA ALA A 275 22.05 8.68 6.15
C ALA A 275 22.90 8.95 4.89
N GLY A 276 22.51 9.91 4.05
CA GLY A 276 23.28 10.35 2.89
C GLY A 276 24.52 11.18 3.24
N SER A 277 24.56 11.79 4.43
CA SER A 277 25.68 12.59 4.91
C SER A 277 26.77 11.78 5.63
N SER A 278 26.54 10.48 5.87
CA SER A 278 27.61 9.60 6.36
C SER A 278 28.66 9.43 5.25
N PRO A 279 29.94 9.78 5.50
CA PRO A 279 30.98 9.52 4.52
C PRO A 279 31.00 8.02 4.22
N ARG A 280 30.85 7.66 2.95
CA ARG A 280 31.06 6.29 2.47
C ARG A 280 32.47 5.89 2.92
N GLN A 281 32.58 5.15 4.02
CA GLN A 281 33.86 4.55 4.39
C GLN A 281 34.13 3.49 3.33
N GLY A 282 35.19 3.74 2.55
CA GLY A 282 35.61 2.92 1.43
C GLY A 282 36.32 1.64 1.84
#